data_AF-A0A838H2D5-F1
#
_entry.id   AF-A0A838H2D5-F1
#
_cell.length_a   1.000
_cell.length_b   1.000
_cell.length_c   1.000
_cell.angle_alpha   90.00
_cell.angle_beta   90.00
_cell.angle_gamma   90.00
#
_symmetry.space_group_name_H-M   'P 1'
#
loop_
_entity.id
_entity.type
_entity.pdbx_description
1 polymer ?
#
loop_
_entity_poly.entity_id
_entity_poly.type
_entity_poly.pdbx_seq_one_letter_code
_entity_poly.pdbx_strand_id
1 'polypeptide(L)'
;MSGLVDEIAASAAIAGVPSALASARDGIDALLRDRGLRRTTPALVSESLLQGAAASARLEGSQTCLEELRNGEGDEVATSAARLNAELLSLIPVVARSPLQALARMHTVVALDRVHPERLGRPRPAEGLGAGLQALSA
;
A
#
# COMPACT_ATOMS: atom_id res chain seq x y z
N MET A 1 -14.71 19.88 8.56
CA MET A 1 -13.48 19.08 8.67
C MET A 1 -13.61 17.82 9.54
N SER A 2 -14.70 17.57 10.29
CA SER A 2 -14.68 16.52 11.32
C SER A 2 -15.33 15.17 10.94
N GLY A 3 -16.38 15.11 10.12
CA GLY A 3 -17.16 13.85 9.92
C GLY A 3 -16.36 12.57 9.59
N LEU A 4 -15.51 12.59 8.55
CA LEU A 4 -14.72 11.40 8.17
C LEU A 4 -13.60 11.08 9.18
N VAL A 5 -12.95 12.12 9.71
CA VAL A 5 -11.89 11.93 10.72
C VAL A 5 -12.50 11.33 11.99
N ASP A 6 -13.71 11.76 12.36
CA ASP A 6 -14.49 11.23 13.47
C ASP A 6 -14.98 9.79 13.18
N GLU A 7 -15.38 9.47 11.95
CA GLU A 7 -15.73 8.10 11.54
C GLU A 7 -14.53 7.15 11.57
N ILE A 8 -13.37 7.59 11.07
CA ILE A 8 -12.12 6.82 11.15
C ILE A 8 -11.72 6.65 12.62
N ALA A 9 -11.84 7.70 13.43
CA ALA A 9 -11.57 7.61 14.87
C ALA A 9 -12.53 6.64 15.57
N ALA A 10 -13.81 6.62 15.20
CA ALA A 10 -14.78 5.66 15.72
C ALA A 10 -14.43 4.22 15.33
N SER A 11 -13.94 3.99 14.10
CA SER A 11 -13.50 2.67 13.66
C SER A 11 -12.32 2.13 14.49
N ALA A 12 -11.44 3.02 14.98
CA ALA A 12 -10.32 2.64 15.83
C ALA A 12 -10.77 2.12 17.21
N ALA A 13 -11.99 2.43 17.64
CA ALA A 13 -12.58 1.97 18.90
C ALA A 13 -13.33 0.62 18.78
N ILE A 14 -13.44 0.05 17.57
CA ILE A 14 -14.09 -1.26 17.36
C ILE A 14 -13.38 -2.33 18.20
N ALA A 15 -14.17 -3.17 18.87
CA ALA A 15 -13.65 -4.23 19.73
C ALA A 15 -12.60 -5.09 19.00
N GLY A 16 -11.45 -5.28 19.63
CA GLY A 16 -10.31 -6.01 19.06
C GLY A 16 -9.33 -5.15 18.25
N VAL A 17 -9.77 -4.04 17.63
CA VAL A 17 -8.88 -3.15 16.85
C VAL A 17 -7.76 -2.55 17.70
N PRO A 18 -8.01 -1.99 18.91
CA PRO A 18 -6.93 -1.48 19.76
C PRO A 18 -5.89 -2.54 20.14
N SER A 19 -6.34 -3.77 20.43
CA SER A 19 -5.44 -4.88 20.79
C SER A 19 -4.62 -5.35 19.59
N ALA A 20 -5.23 -5.48 18.41
CA ALA A 20 -4.53 -5.81 17.18
C ALA A 20 -3.49 -4.74 16.81
N LEU A 21 -3.84 -3.45 16.96
CA LEU A 21 -2.90 -2.34 16.75
C LEU A 21 -1.73 -2.37 17.74
N ALA A 22 -1.99 -2.62 19.02
CA ALA A 22 -0.94 -2.76 20.03
C ALA A 22 0.01 -3.92 19.70
N SER A 23 -0.55 -5.10 19.38
CA SER A 23 0.25 -6.28 19.00
C SER A 23 1.08 -6.04 17.73
N ALA A 24 0.53 -5.34 16.74
CA ALA A 24 1.27 -4.96 15.53
C ALA A 24 2.44 -4.02 15.85
N ARG A 25 2.23 -3.02 16.73
CA ARG A 25 3.29 -2.11 17.19
C ARG A 25 4.39 -2.85 17.95
N ASP A 26 4.02 -3.74 18.88
CA ASP A 26 4.99 -4.54 19.63
C ASP A 26 5.87 -5.38 18.70
N GLY A 27 5.29 -5.97 17.65
CA GLY A 27 6.04 -6.70 16.62
C GLY A 27 6.99 -5.82 15.81
N ILE A 28 6.56 -4.61 15.43
CA ILE A 28 7.41 -3.63 14.72
C ILE A 28 8.56 -3.18 15.64
N ASP A 29 8.28 -2.88 16.90
CA ASP A 29 9.29 -2.43 17.86
C ASP A 29 10.33 -3.53 18.13
N ALA A 30 9.89 -4.78 18.25
CA ALA A 30 10.80 -5.93 18.36
C ALA A 30 11.72 -6.05 17.13
N LEU A 31 11.16 -5.91 15.92
CA LEU A 31 11.92 -5.96 14.66
C LEU A 31 12.92 -4.80 14.56
N LEU A 32 12.52 -3.58 14.90
CA LEU A 32 13.39 -2.39 14.87
C LEU A 32 14.51 -2.48 15.91
N ARG A 33 14.20 -3.01 17.10
CA ARG A 33 15.20 -3.24 18.15
C ARG A 33 16.25 -4.28 17.73
N ASP A 34 15.81 -5.38 17.12
CA ASP A 34 16.71 -6.44 16.62
C ASP A 34 17.58 -5.96 15.44
N ARG A 35 17.01 -5.18 14.51
CA ARG A 35 17.77 -4.51 13.43
C ARG A 35 18.85 -3.55 13.95
N GLY A 36 18.71 -3.03 15.17
CA GLY A 36 19.78 -2.27 15.83
C GLY A 36 21.12 -3.03 15.94
N LEU A 37 21.08 -4.37 15.86
CA LEU A 37 22.25 -5.26 15.89
C LEU A 37 22.59 -5.89 14.53
N ARG A 38 21.66 -5.89 13.56
CA ARG A 38 21.84 -6.46 12.20
C ARG A 38 21.52 -5.42 11.11
N ARG A 39 22.47 -5.14 10.22
CA ARG A 39 22.22 -4.27 9.05
C ARG A 39 21.17 -4.90 8.12
N THR A 40 20.09 -4.17 7.85
CA THR A 40 19.13 -4.53 6.79
C THR A 40 19.82 -4.34 5.43
N THR A 41 19.82 -5.37 4.59
CA THR A 41 20.43 -5.32 3.27
C THR A 41 19.41 -4.92 2.19
N PRO A 42 19.84 -4.34 1.06
CA PRO A 42 18.95 -4.07 -0.07
C PRO A 42 18.19 -5.33 -0.57
N ALA A 43 18.83 -6.51 -0.48
CA ALA A 43 18.19 -7.79 -0.83
C ALA A 43 17.02 -8.12 0.10
N LEU A 44 17.19 -7.93 1.42
CA LEU A 44 16.09 -8.15 2.39
C LEU A 44 14.93 -7.17 2.15
N VAL A 45 15.23 -5.91 1.84
CA VAL A 45 14.19 -4.92 1.51
C VAL A 45 13.43 -5.35 0.26
N SER A 46 14.14 -5.74 -0.79
CA SER A 46 13.55 -6.16 -2.07
C SER A 46 12.66 -7.38 -1.90
N GLU A 47 13.12 -8.39 -1.15
CA GLU A 47 12.34 -9.59 -0.83
C GLU A 47 11.08 -9.24 -0.02
N SER A 48 11.19 -8.35 0.98
CA SER A 48 10.03 -7.91 1.76
C SER A 48 9.00 -7.16 0.91
N LEU A 49 9.44 -6.34 -0.04
CA LEU A 49 8.56 -5.65 -0.99
C LEU A 49 7.89 -6.63 -1.95
N LEU A 50 8.61 -7.66 -2.39
CA LEU A 50 8.06 -8.71 -3.26
C LEU A 50 7.00 -9.55 -2.54
N GLN A 51 7.21 -9.87 -1.26
CA GLN A 51 6.20 -10.52 -0.42
C GLN A 51 4.94 -9.67 -0.27
N GLY A 52 5.10 -8.36 -0.06
CA GLY A 52 3.99 -7.40 -0.04
C GLY A 52 3.24 -7.34 -1.36
N ALA A 53 3.95 -7.37 -2.49
CA ALA A 53 3.38 -7.44 -3.82
C ALA A 53 2.55 -8.70 -4.05
N ALA A 54 3.10 -9.87 -3.71
CA ALA A 54 2.40 -11.15 -3.85
C ALA A 54 1.13 -11.20 -2.98
N ALA A 55 1.19 -10.71 -1.74
CA ALA A 55 0.03 -10.62 -0.86
C ALA A 55 -1.04 -9.68 -1.44
N SER A 56 -0.64 -8.51 -1.95
CA SER A 56 -1.56 -7.53 -2.56
C SER A 56 -2.22 -8.09 -3.81
N ALA A 57 -1.45 -8.77 -4.67
CA ALA A 57 -1.95 -9.39 -5.88
C ALA A 57 -2.98 -10.48 -5.57
N ARG A 58 -2.71 -11.30 -4.54
CA ARG A 58 -3.61 -12.37 -4.09
C ARG A 58 -4.93 -11.82 -3.53
N LEU A 59 -4.92 -10.68 -2.85
CA LEU A 59 -6.16 -9.99 -2.42
C LEU A 59 -7.02 -9.55 -3.63
N GLU A 60 -6.38 -9.19 -4.74
CA GLU A 60 -7.03 -8.83 -6.01
C GLU A 60 -7.32 -10.06 -6.90
N GLY A 61 -7.16 -11.28 -6.35
CA GLY A 61 -7.56 -12.53 -7.02
C GLY A 61 -6.48 -13.17 -7.92
N SER A 62 -5.28 -12.62 -7.97
CA SER A 62 -4.14 -13.25 -8.66
C SER A 62 -3.87 -14.65 -8.12
N GLN A 63 -3.54 -15.57 -9.03
CA GLN A 63 -3.13 -16.94 -8.69
C GLN A 63 -1.60 -17.11 -8.66
N THR A 64 -0.86 -16.06 -9.03
CA THR A 64 0.60 -16.06 -9.03
C THR A 64 1.14 -16.23 -7.60
N CYS A 65 2.04 -17.20 -7.43
CA CYS A 65 2.74 -17.42 -6.18
C CYS A 65 4.01 -16.57 -6.06
N LEU A 66 4.59 -16.51 -4.85
CA LEU A 66 5.79 -15.70 -4.60
C LEU A 66 7.00 -16.20 -5.41
N GLU A 67 7.17 -17.50 -5.58
CA GLU A 67 8.23 -18.10 -6.38
C GLU A 67 8.17 -17.70 -7.85
N GLU A 68 6.99 -17.71 -8.47
CA GLU A 68 6.79 -17.22 -9.84
C GLU A 68 7.17 -15.74 -9.95
N LEU A 69 6.73 -14.92 -8.99
CA LEU A 69 7.03 -13.49 -8.96
C LEU A 69 8.53 -13.21 -8.78
N ARG A 70 9.26 -14.05 -8.02
CA ARG A 70 10.73 -13.98 -7.90
C ARG A 70 11.43 -14.25 -9.23
N ASN A 71 10.85 -15.10 -10.07
CA ASN A 71 11.38 -15.40 -11.40
C ASN A 71 10.99 -14.36 -12.45
N GLY A 72 10.28 -13.30 -12.05
CA GLY A 72 9.76 -12.28 -12.97
C GLY A 72 8.55 -12.75 -13.78
N GLU A 73 7.89 -13.82 -13.34
CA GLU A 73 6.69 -14.37 -13.92
C GLU A 73 5.45 -13.89 -13.14
N GLY A 74 4.29 -14.00 -13.75
CA GLY A 74 3.03 -13.69 -13.09
C GLY A 74 1.98 -13.15 -14.04
N ASP A 75 0.74 -13.17 -13.56
CA ASP A 75 -0.34 -12.49 -14.26
C ASP A 75 -0.18 -10.96 -14.19
N GLU A 76 -1.05 -10.25 -14.91
CA GLU A 76 -1.02 -8.79 -14.98
C GLU A 76 -1.22 -8.13 -13.61
N VAL A 77 -2.01 -8.74 -12.72
CA VAL A 77 -2.28 -8.21 -11.38
C VAL A 77 -1.03 -8.31 -10.52
N ALA A 78 -0.38 -9.47 -10.51
CA ALA A 78 0.87 -9.69 -9.79
C ALA A 78 1.99 -8.79 -10.30
N THR A 79 2.10 -8.64 -11.61
CA THR A 79 3.10 -7.76 -12.24
C THR A 79 2.87 -6.29 -11.86
N SER A 80 1.63 -5.80 -11.90
CA SER A 80 1.29 -4.44 -11.46
C SER A 80 1.54 -4.21 -9.97
N ALA A 81 1.22 -5.19 -9.13
CA ALA A 81 1.48 -5.13 -7.68
C ALA A 81 2.99 -5.07 -7.38
N ALA A 82 3.81 -5.82 -8.12
CA ALA A 82 5.27 -5.79 -8.00
C ALA A 82 5.85 -4.43 -8.40
N ARG A 83 5.39 -3.86 -9.53
CA ARG A 83 5.79 -2.50 -9.97
C ARG A 83 5.42 -1.45 -8.91
N LEU A 84 4.21 -1.50 -8.35
CA LEU A 84 3.80 -0.58 -7.30
C LEU A 84 4.69 -0.71 -6.05
N ASN A 85 4.94 -1.94 -5.59
CA ASN A 85 5.75 -2.19 -4.39
C ASN A 85 7.19 -1.70 -4.55
N ALA A 86 7.78 -1.81 -5.75
CA ALA A 86 9.09 -1.25 -6.04
C ALA A 86 9.13 0.29 -5.89
N GLU A 87 8.02 0.99 -6.08
CA GLU A 87 7.94 2.45 -5.91
C GLU A 87 7.52 2.90 -4.50
N LEU A 88 6.93 2.03 -3.67
CA LEU A 88 6.29 2.41 -2.41
C LEU A 88 7.18 3.22 -1.46
N LEU A 89 8.44 2.81 -1.29
CA LEU A 89 9.35 3.50 -0.38
C LEU A 89 9.62 4.95 -0.81
N SER A 90 9.64 5.21 -2.12
CA SER A 90 9.81 6.58 -2.66
C SER A 90 8.59 7.46 -2.44
N LEU A 91 7.41 6.87 -2.26
CA LEU A 91 6.15 7.60 -2.07
C LEU A 91 5.91 8.02 -0.63
N ILE A 92 6.58 7.40 0.35
CA ILE A 92 6.47 7.73 1.79
C ILE A 92 6.55 9.25 2.05
N PRO A 93 7.59 9.98 1.61
CA PRO A 93 7.68 11.41 1.85
C PRO A 93 6.67 12.26 1.04
N VAL A 94 6.05 11.68 0.00
CA VAL A 94 5.00 12.31 -0.81
C VAL A 94 3.66 12.20 -0.10
N VAL A 95 3.35 11.04 0.49
CA VAL A 95 2.10 10.83 1.23
C VAL A 95 1.93 11.86 2.35
N ALA A 96 3.00 12.18 3.08
CA ALA A 96 2.95 13.15 4.16
C ALA A 96 2.73 14.61 3.70
N ARG A 97 3.04 14.94 2.44
CA ARG A 97 3.01 16.31 1.91
C ARG A 97 1.90 16.56 0.90
N SER A 98 1.59 15.55 0.09
CA SER A 98 0.65 15.61 -1.03
C SER A 98 0.06 14.21 -1.23
N PRO A 99 -0.81 13.74 -0.31
CA PRO A 99 -1.35 12.38 -0.33
C PRO A 99 -2.16 12.10 -1.60
N LEU A 100 -2.88 13.09 -2.14
CA LEU A 100 -3.59 12.94 -3.41
C LEU A 100 -2.64 12.68 -4.60
N GLN A 101 -1.48 13.34 -4.62
CA GLN A 101 -0.48 13.09 -5.64
C GLN A 101 0.14 11.69 -5.49
N ALA A 102 0.38 11.25 -4.26
CA ALA A 102 0.83 9.88 -4.01
C ALA A 102 -0.18 8.86 -4.54
N LEU A 103 -1.48 9.03 -4.23
CA LEU A 103 -2.55 8.16 -4.71
C LEU A 103 -2.68 8.18 -6.24
N ALA A 104 -2.58 9.36 -6.87
CA ALA A 104 -2.58 9.47 -8.33
C ALA A 104 -1.39 8.74 -8.97
N ARG A 105 -0.21 8.81 -8.34
CA ARG A 105 0.98 8.05 -8.79
C ARG A 105 0.76 6.55 -8.65
N MET A 106 0.27 6.08 -7.49
CA MET A 106 -0.03 4.66 -7.27
C MET A 106 -1.02 4.14 -8.33
N HIS A 107 -2.11 4.88 -8.58
CA HIS A 107 -3.09 4.54 -9.62
C HIS A 107 -2.45 4.46 -11.01
N THR A 108 -1.59 5.42 -11.35
CA THR A 108 -0.89 5.43 -12.65
C THR A 108 -0.03 4.18 -12.85
N VAL A 109 0.68 3.75 -11.80
CA VAL A 109 1.55 2.56 -11.86
C VAL A 109 0.72 1.29 -12.05
N VAL A 110 -0.35 1.10 -11.28
CA VAL A 110 -1.14 -0.14 -11.34
C VAL A 110 -2.08 -0.21 -12.54
N ALA A 111 -2.56 0.94 -13.02
CA ALA A 111 -3.51 1.02 -14.13
C ALA A 111 -2.82 1.16 -15.50
N LEU A 112 -1.49 1.25 -15.54
CA LEU A 112 -0.72 1.25 -16.77
C LEU A 112 -1.12 0.05 -17.64
N ASP A 113 -1.38 0.31 -18.93
CA ASP A 113 -1.84 -0.67 -19.92
C ASP A 113 -3.21 -1.34 -19.63
N ARG A 114 -3.90 -0.94 -18.55
CA ARG A 114 -5.24 -1.46 -18.17
C ARG A 114 -6.38 -0.47 -18.40
N VAL A 115 -6.06 0.81 -18.52
CA VAL A 115 -7.03 1.88 -18.79
C VAL A 115 -6.51 2.78 -19.91
N HIS A 116 -7.42 3.51 -20.54
CA HIS A 116 -7.05 4.53 -21.52
C HIS A 116 -6.06 5.54 -20.90
N PRO A 117 -5.01 6.00 -21.61
CA PRO A 117 -4.00 6.91 -21.06
C PRO A 117 -4.58 8.17 -20.39
N GLU A 118 -5.67 8.71 -20.93
CA GLU A 118 -6.38 9.87 -20.36
C GLU A 118 -7.01 9.61 -18.99
N ARG A 119 -7.12 8.35 -18.57
CA ARG A 119 -7.67 7.95 -17.26
C ARG A 119 -6.59 7.65 -16.23
N LEU A 120 -5.31 7.69 -16.60
CA LEU A 120 -4.20 7.50 -15.66
C LEU A 120 -4.18 8.64 -14.63
N GLY A 121 -3.82 8.29 -13.39
CA GLY A 121 -3.86 9.22 -12.25
C GLY A 121 -5.25 9.73 -11.86
N ARG A 122 -6.33 9.19 -12.43
CA ARG A 122 -7.71 9.59 -12.15
C ARG A 122 -8.52 8.40 -11.61
N PRO A 123 -8.36 8.06 -10.31
CA PRO A 123 -9.14 7.01 -9.66
C PRO A 123 -10.64 7.24 -9.91
N ARG A 124 -11.38 6.15 -10.17
CA ARG A 124 -12.82 6.29 -10.38
C ARG A 124 -13.48 6.82 -9.10
N PRO A 125 -14.45 7.73 -9.21
CA PRO A 125 -15.31 8.05 -8.08
C PRO A 125 -16.13 6.81 -7.74
N ALA A 126 -15.82 6.17 -6.62
CA ALA A 126 -16.74 5.24 -5.97
C ALA A 126 -17.64 6.03 -5.01
N GLU A 127 -18.83 5.51 -4.72
CA GLU A 127 -19.71 6.09 -3.71
C GLU A 127 -18.94 6.28 -2.40
N GLY A 128 -19.01 7.48 -1.81
CA GLY A 128 -18.28 7.84 -0.58
C GLY A 128 -16.79 8.21 -0.75
N LEU A 129 -16.14 7.85 -1.86
CA LEU A 129 -14.69 8.07 -2.04
C LEU A 129 -14.32 9.55 -2.23
N GLY A 130 -15.22 10.34 -2.82
CA GLY A 130 -14.98 11.77 -3.11
C GLY A 130 -14.81 12.62 -1.85
N ALA A 131 -15.64 12.40 -0.82
CA ALA A 131 -15.50 13.06 0.48
C ALA A 131 -14.22 12.60 1.21
N GLY A 132 -13.87 11.31 1.07
CA GLY A 132 -12.64 10.72 1.59
C GLY A 132 -11.36 11.38 1.04
N LEU A 133 -11.28 11.50 -0.27
CA LEU A 133 -10.15 12.12 -0.94
C LEU A 133 -10.05 13.63 -0.66
N GLN A 134 -11.18 14.34 -0.54
CA GLN A 134 -11.18 15.76 -0.15
C GLN A 134 -10.60 15.97 1.25
N ALA A 135 -10.87 15.07 2.20
CA ALA A 135 -10.28 15.13 3.54
C ALA A 135 -8.76 14.96 3.55
N LEU A 136 -8.17 14.30 2.53
CA LEU A 136 -6.72 14.19 2.36
C LEU A 136 -6.09 15.43 1.72
N SER A 137 -6.88 16.34 1.16
CA SER A 137 -6.39 17.61 0.57
C SER A 137 -6.38 18.80 1.52
N ALA A 138 -6.90 18.62 2.74
CA ALA A 138 -6.96 19.64 3.80
C ALA A 138 -5.78 19.51 4.76
#